data_AF-A0A076LEJ6-F1
#
_entry.id   AF-A0A076LEJ6-F1
#
_cell.length_a   1.000
_cell.length_b   1.000
_cell.length_c   1.000
_cell.angle_alpha   90.00
_cell.angle_beta   90.00
_cell.angle_gamma   90.00
#
_symmetry.space_group_name_H-M   'P 1'
#
loop_
_entity.id
_entity.type
_entity.pdbx_description
1 polymer ?
#
loop_
_entity_poly.entity_id
_entity_poly.type
_entity_poly.pdbx_seq_one_letter_code
_entity_poly.pdbx_strand_id
1 'polypeptide(L)'
;MSEFDEAKQMGLEYLILLVLGCKDKEISMLHLEKELFLLWNFHPGIRKYMKFIKHYKGPFSREVQECVIHPFYLENCWEYIPPKKYDRLSGGYIKLTEKGKEEYKKIVNEILKSRDNDLIHLLAGIKIVRNLYDKLSLKELLLLIYDTYPEYTEKSSVYWEIKKEKDKLAKNLIKKKVIDEDRYESLVKNTVK
;
A
#
# COMPACT_ATOMS: atom_id res chain seq x y z
N MET A 1 -15.17 19.30 12.51
CA MET A 1 -15.14 18.13 11.61
C MET A 1 -16.58 17.65 11.47
N SER A 2 -17.05 17.24 10.30
CA SER A 2 -18.40 16.66 10.22
C SER A 2 -18.39 15.23 10.77
N GLU A 3 -19.52 14.71 11.28
CA GLU A 3 -19.62 13.30 11.72
C GLU A 3 -19.19 12.31 10.62
N PHE A 4 -19.44 12.68 9.36
CA PHE A 4 -18.99 11.90 8.20
C PHE A 4 -17.46 11.88 8.06
N ASP A 5 -16.80 13.02 8.27
CA ASP A 5 -15.34 13.11 8.21
C ASP A 5 -14.68 12.33 9.35
N GLU A 6 -15.30 12.33 10.54
CA GLU A 6 -14.86 11.54 11.69
C GLU A 6 -14.92 10.04 11.40
N ALA A 7 -16.08 9.54 10.94
CA ALA A 7 -16.24 8.13 10.59
C ALA A 7 -15.30 7.70 9.45
N LYS A 8 -15.05 8.60 8.49
CA LYS A 8 -14.12 8.38 7.38
C LYS A 8 -12.68 8.23 7.89
N GLN A 9 -12.21 9.15 8.72
CA GLN A 9 -10.85 9.12 9.27
C GLN A 9 -10.64 7.90 10.16
N MET A 10 -11.58 7.63 11.07
CA MET A 10 -11.55 6.44 11.90
C MET A 10 -11.43 5.17 11.05
N GLY A 11 -12.31 5.00 10.05
CA GLY A 11 -12.26 3.84 9.16
C GLY A 11 -10.94 3.71 8.40
N LEU A 12 -10.32 4.83 7.99
CA LEU A 12 -9.01 4.82 7.33
C LEU A 12 -7.89 4.39 8.29
N GLU A 13 -7.87 4.91 9.52
CA GLU A 13 -6.89 4.53 10.52
C GLU A 13 -6.97 3.02 10.86
N TYR A 14 -8.18 2.49 11.05
CA TYR A 14 -8.38 1.05 11.24
C TYR A 14 -7.91 0.22 10.05
N LEU A 15 -8.18 0.68 8.82
CA LEU A 15 -7.67 0.02 7.62
C LEU A 15 -6.14 0.02 7.55
N ILE A 16 -5.49 1.15 7.89
CA ILE A 16 -4.03 1.24 7.99
C ILE A 16 -3.52 0.24 9.03
N LEU A 17 -4.12 0.19 10.22
CA LEU A 17 -3.74 -0.76 11.27
C LEU A 17 -3.85 -2.21 10.82
N LEU A 18 -4.89 -2.57 10.07
CA LEU A 18 -5.04 -3.92 9.50
C LEU A 18 -3.93 -4.28 8.52
N VAL A 19 -3.53 -3.34 7.65
CA VAL A 19 -2.41 -3.54 6.70
C VAL A 19 -1.09 -3.70 7.45
N LEU A 20 -0.83 -2.82 8.43
CA LEU A 20 0.38 -2.86 9.25
C LEU A 20 0.47 -4.16 10.06
N GLY A 21 -0.62 -4.58 10.70
CA GLY A 21 -0.66 -5.73 11.60
C GLY A 21 -0.60 -7.10 10.92
N CYS A 22 -0.79 -7.14 9.59
CA CYS A 22 -0.69 -8.39 8.83
C CYS A 22 0.70 -9.04 8.90
N LYS A 23 1.76 -8.25 9.14
CA LYS A 23 3.12 -8.76 9.33
C LYS A 23 3.83 -7.94 10.41
N ASP A 24 4.51 -8.60 11.34
CA ASP A 24 5.35 -7.93 12.34
C ASP A 24 6.67 -7.47 11.72
N LYS A 25 6.60 -6.46 10.85
CA LYS A 25 7.72 -5.88 10.11
C LYS A 25 7.39 -4.44 9.72
N GLU A 26 8.39 -3.58 9.74
CA GLU A 26 8.26 -2.22 9.20
C GLU A 26 7.86 -2.23 7.72
N ILE A 27 7.08 -1.23 7.32
CA ILE A 27 6.66 -0.98 5.95
C ILE A 27 7.10 0.43 5.54
N SER A 28 7.57 0.62 4.31
CA SER A 28 7.81 1.99 3.84
C SER A 28 6.49 2.71 3.57
N MET A 29 6.45 4.03 3.71
CA MET A 29 5.27 4.84 3.33
C MET A 29 4.82 4.55 1.88
N LEU A 30 5.79 4.39 0.96
CA LEU A 30 5.50 4.02 -0.41
C LEU A 30 4.76 2.67 -0.53
N HIS A 31 5.22 1.63 0.19
CA HIS A 31 4.57 0.32 0.13
C HIS A 31 3.15 0.41 0.71
N LEU A 32 2.98 1.03 1.88
CA LEU A 32 1.68 1.21 2.51
C LEU A 32 0.70 1.90 1.54
N GLU A 33 1.12 3.02 0.95
CA GLU A 33 0.29 3.78 0.03
C GLU A 33 -0.10 2.97 -1.22
N LYS A 34 0.85 2.22 -1.80
CA LYS A 34 0.56 1.45 -3.03
C LYS A 34 -0.26 0.20 -2.74
N GLU A 35 -0.06 -0.44 -1.59
CA GLU A 35 -0.90 -1.56 -1.15
C GLU A 35 -2.34 -1.09 -0.88
N LEU A 36 -2.52 0.05 -0.21
CA LEU A 36 -3.84 0.66 -0.04
C LEU A 36 -4.47 1.07 -1.37
N PHE A 37 -3.69 1.57 -2.34
CA PHE A 37 -4.17 1.85 -3.69
C PHE A 37 -4.67 0.60 -4.42
N LEU A 38 -3.94 -0.52 -4.31
CA LEU A 38 -4.36 -1.79 -4.91
C LEU A 38 -5.65 -2.30 -4.27
N LEU A 39 -5.75 -2.24 -2.94
CA LEU A 39 -6.97 -2.57 -2.22
C LEU A 39 -8.14 -1.64 -2.63
N TRP A 40 -7.87 -0.36 -2.86
CA TRP A 40 -8.87 0.65 -3.23
C TRP A 40 -9.46 0.41 -4.62
N ASN A 41 -8.64 -0.09 -5.55
CA ASN A 41 -9.11 -0.51 -6.86
C ASN A 41 -9.95 -1.80 -6.78
N PHE A 42 -9.56 -2.74 -5.92
CA PHE A 42 -10.17 -4.07 -5.82
C PHE A 42 -11.46 -4.15 -4.98
N HIS A 43 -11.54 -3.41 -3.87
CA HIS A 43 -12.63 -3.55 -2.90
C HIS A 43 -13.51 -2.27 -2.83
N PRO A 44 -14.73 -2.25 -3.39
CA PRO A 44 -15.58 -1.06 -3.44
C PRO A 44 -15.83 -0.41 -2.07
N GLY A 45 -15.99 -1.24 -1.03
CA GLY A 45 -16.28 -0.79 0.33
C GLY A 45 -15.24 0.15 0.96
N ILE A 46 -14.00 0.19 0.44
CA ILE A 46 -12.95 1.05 0.99
C ILE A 46 -12.80 2.39 0.25
N ARG A 47 -13.46 2.56 -0.90
CA ARG A 47 -13.32 3.77 -1.73
C ARG A 47 -13.80 5.04 -1.03
N LYS A 48 -14.72 4.92 -0.08
CA LYS A 48 -15.23 6.03 0.72
C LYS A 48 -14.20 6.62 1.69
N TYR A 49 -13.18 5.86 2.08
CA TYR A 49 -12.22 6.27 3.11
C TYR A 49 -11.06 7.12 2.58
N MET A 50 -10.72 7.02 1.29
CA MET A 50 -9.54 7.70 0.75
C MET A 50 -9.67 7.95 -0.76
N LYS A 51 -8.89 8.90 -1.27
CA LYS A 51 -8.78 9.21 -2.69
C LYS A 51 -7.32 9.13 -3.14
N PHE A 52 -7.12 8.77 -4.40
CA PHE A 52 -5.79 8.71 -5.00
C PHE A 52 -5.67 9.68 -6.18
N ILE A 53 -4.61 10.48 -6.16
CA ILE A 53 -4.27 11.43 -7.22
C ILE A 53 -2.92 11.08 -7.86
N LYS A 54 -2.70 11.56 -9.09
CA LYS A 54 -1.40 11.46 -9.77
C LYS A 54 -0.36 12.31 -9.03
N HIS A 55 0.82 11.75 -8.75
CA HIS A 55 1.88 12.41 -8.00
C HIS A 55 3.28 11.90 -8.39
N TYR A 56 4.33 12.44 -7.76
CA TYR A 56 5.74 12.21 -8.12
C TYR A 56 6.20 10.75 -8.09
N LYS A 57 5.47 9.86 -7.39
CA LYS A 57 5.76 8.43 -7.28
C LYS A 57 4.52 7.58 -7.59
N GLY A 58 3.68 8.04 -8.51
CA GLY A 58 2.44 7.35 -8.88
C GLY A 58 1.23 7.75 -8.03
N PRO A 59 0.31 6.83 -7.72
CA PRO A 59 -0.93 7.12 -7.00
C PRO A 59 -0.63 7.52 -5.56
N PHE A 60 -1.07 8.71 -5.16
CA PHE A 60 -0.83 9.28 -3.84
C PHE A 60 -2.12 9.62 -3.12
N SER A 61 -2.17 9.39 -1.81
CA SER A 61 -3.29 9.75 -0.96
C SER A 61 -2.84 10.64 0.18
N ARG A 62 -3.33 11.89 0.19
CA ARG A 62 -3.05 12.83 1.28
C ARG A 62 -3.66 12.32 2.58
N GLU A 63 -4.87 11.78 2.52
CA GLU A 63 -5.56 11.26 3.70
C GLU A 63 -4.78 10.12 4.36
N VAL A 64 -4.16 9.23 3.57
CA VAL A 64 -3.30 8.16 4.11
C VAL A 64 -2.06 8.76 4.78
N GLN A 65 -1.38 9.70 4.12
CA GLN A 65 -0.19 10.34 4.68
C GLN A 65 -0.52 11.06 5.99
N GLU A 66 -1.60 11.83 6.03
CA GLU A 66 -2.03 12.56 7.23
C GLU A 66 -2.37 11.60 8.38
N CYS A 67 -3.14 10.54 8.13
CA CYS A 67 -3.46 9.54 9.16
C CYS A 67 -2.21 8.84 9.71
N VAL A 68 -1.24 8.53 8.86
CA VAL A 68 0.00 7.87 9.29
C VAL A 68 0.85 8.79 10.16
N ILE A 69 1.01 10.06 9.77
CA ILE A 69 1.88 11.02 10.47
C ILE A 69 1.20 11.57 11.72
N HIS A 70 -0.11 11.75 11.68
CA HIS A 70 -0.92 12.36 12.75
C HIS A 70 -2.19 11.52 13.01
N PRO A 71 -2.06 10.28 13.54
CA PRO A 71 -3.22 9.48 13.92
C PRO A 71 -4.03 10.17 15.03
N PHE A 72 -5.35 10.10 14.93
CA PHE A 72 -6.27 10.71 15.90
C PHE A 72 -7.01 9.66 16.73
N TYR A 73 -7.46 8.56 16.12
CA TYR A 73 -8.23 7.52 16.81
C TYR A 73 -7.34 6.39 17.31
N LEU A 74 -6.25 6.10 16.59
CA LEU A 74 -5.29 5.04 16.89
C LEU A 74 -3.94 5.62 17.30
N GLU A 75 -3.98 6.64 18.16
CA GLU A 75 -2.77 7.28 18.71
C GLU A 75 -1.82 6.24 19.31
N ASN A 76 -0.53 6.36 18.97
CA ASN A 76 0.54 5.49 19.43
C ASN A 76 0.37 4.00 19.06
N CYS A 77 -0.50 3.63 18.11
CA CYS A 77 -0.55 2.28 17.56
C CYS A 77 0.58 2.01 16.55
N TRP A 78 1.15 3.06 15.96
CA TRP A 78 2.35 2.97 15.13
C TRP A 78 3.25 4.19 15.32
N GLU A 79 4.49 4.04 14.89
CA GLU A 79 5.48 5.10 14.82
C GLU A 79 5.85 5.35 13.35
N TYR A 80 5.85 6.62 12.95
CA TYR A 80 6.39 7.05 11.67
C TYR A 80 7.85 7.47 11.82
N ILE A 81 8.73 6.78 11.10
CA ILE A 81 10.16 7.04 11.03
C ILE A 81 10.41 7.83 9.73
N PRO A 82 10.77 9.13 9.82
CA PRO A 82 10.92 9.97 8.64
C PRO A 82 12.07 9.50 7.72
N PRO A 83 12.01 9.81 6.42
CA PRO A 83 13.04 9.43 5.46
C PRO A 83 14.40 10.04 5.81
N LYS A 84 15.47 9.27 5.60
CA LYS A 84 16.85 9.78 5.70
C LYS A 84 17.12 10.78 4.55
N LYS A 85 18.11 11.67 4.71
CA LYS A 85 18.47 12.72 3.72
C LYS A 85 18.60 12.25 2.26
N TYR A 86 19.01 11.01 2.03
CA TYR A 86 19.22 10.44 0.69
C TYR A 86 18.12 9.47 0.25
N ASP A 87 17.04 9.32 1.03
CA ASP A 87 15.91 8.51 0.64
C ASP A 87 15.09 9.24 -0.43
N ARG A 88 15.17 8.72 -1.67
CA ARG A 88 14.44 9.24 -2.81
C ARG A 88 13.08 8.59 -3.01
N LEU A 89 12.81 7.43 -2.40
CA LEU A 89 11.67 6.59 -2.76
C LEU A 89 10.78 6.24 -1.58
N SER A 90 11.33 5.73 -0.47
CA SER A 90 10.57 5.03 0.56
C SER A 90 9.54 5.92 1.25
N GLY A 91 9.88 7.21 1.44
CA GLY A 91 9.01 8.17 2.11
C GLY A 91 8.99 7.99 3.63
N GLY A 92 10.01 7.34 4.18
CA GLY A 92 10.05 6.91 5.57
C GLY A 92 9.43 5.53 5.78
N TYR A 93 9.44 5.08 7.03
CA TYR A 93 8.97 3.77 7.45
C TYR A 93 7.93 3.90 8.54
N ILE A 94 7.03 2.93 8.61
CA ILE A 94 6.00 2.82 9.63
C ILE A 94 6.24 1.50 10.36
N LYS A 95 6.25 1.55 11.68
CA LYS A 95 6.42 0.39 12.55
C LYS A 95 5.29 0.34 13.57
N LEU A 96 4.67 -0.82 13.74
CA LEU A 96 3.71 -1.00 14.83
C LEU A 96 4.39 -0.96 16.19
N THR A 97 3.73 -0.32 17.14
CA THR A 97 4.05 -0.41 18.55
C THR A 97 3.43 -1.68 19.15
N GLU A 98 3.80 -2.03 20.38
CA GLU A 98 3.12 -3.13 21.09
C GLU A 98 1.62 -2.85 21.29
N LYS A 99 1.25 -1.60 21.60
CA LYS A 99 -0.15 -1.15 21.64
C LYS A 99 -0.86 -1.41 20.30
N GLY A 100 -0.21 -1.10 19.17
CA GLY A 100 -0.75 -1.38 17.85
C GLY A 100 -0.95 -2.86 17.56
N LYS A 101 0.00 -3.71 17.98
CA LYS A 101 -0.12 -5.17 17.83
C LYS A 101 -1.29 -5.74 18.64
N GLU A 102 -1.50 -5.23 19.85
CA GLU A 102 -2.63 -5.61 20.70
C GLU A 102 -3.97 -5.18 20.08
N GLU A 103 -4.06 -3.92 19.63
CA GLU A 103 -5.29 -3.42 19.01
C GLU A 103 -5.60 -4.15 17.70
N TYR A 104 -4.58 -4.42 16.87
CA TYR A 104 -4.75 -5.25 15.66
C TYR A 104 -5.33 -6.64 15.99
N LYS A 105 -4.77 -7.34 17.00
CA LYS A 105 -5.27 -8.66 17.42
C LYS A 105 -6.73 -8.59 17.86
N LYS A 106 -7.08 -7.56 18.62
CA LYS A 106 -8.44 -7.32 19.09
C LYS A 106 -9.41 -7.14 17.90
N ILE A 107 -9.11 -6.22 16.98
CA ILE A 107 -9.95 -5.95 15.81
C ILE A 107 -10.11 -7.19 14.93
N VAL A 108 -9.02 -7.91 14.65
CA VAL A 108 -9.09 -9.14 13.85
C VAL A 108 -9.99 -10.17 14.51
N ASN A 109 -9.90 -10.34 15.84
CA ASN A 109 -10.76 -11.25 16.57
C ASN A 109 -12.23 -10.80 16.53
N GLU A 110 -12.52 -9.50 16.61
CA GLU A 110 -13.87 -8.95 16.48
C GLU A 110 -14.46 -9.18 15.09
N ILE A 111 -13.69 -8.92 14.02
CA ILE A 111 -14.09 -9.20 12.63
C ILE A 111 -14.44 -10.67 12.46
N LEU A 112 -13.58 -11.58 12.92
CA LEU A 112 -13.81 -13.02 12.79
C LEU A 112 -15.03 -13.51 13.60
N LYS A 113 -15.31 -12.88 14.76
CA LYS A 113 -16.49 -13.20 15.58
C LYS A 113 -17.78 -12.64 15.00
N SER A 114 -17.73 -11.48 14.34
CA SER A 114 -18.91 -10.81 13.77
C SER A 114 -19.61 -11.64 12.69
N ARG A 115 -18.87 -12.54 12.02
CA ARG A 115 -19.31 -13.27 10.82
C ARG A 115 -19.75 -12.35 9.67
N ASP A 116 -19.28 -11.11 9.66
CA ASP A 116 -19.44 -10.19 8.53
C ASP A 116 -18.53 -10.64 7.39
N ASN A 117 -19.13 -11.19 6.33
CA ASN A 117 -18.40 -11.70 5.18
C ASN A 117 -17.60 -10.61 4.46
N ASP A 118 -18.10 -9.38 4.38
CA ASP A 118 -17.41 -8.28 3.69
C ASP A 118 -16.12 -7.91 4.43
N LEU A 119 -16.17 -7.82 5.76
CA LEU A 119 -14.99 -7.55 6.58
C LEU A 119 -13.98 -8.72 6.54
N ILE A 120 -14.47 -9.96 6.53
CA ILE A 120 -13.62 -11.16 6.40
C ILE A 120 -12.93 -11.19 5.03
N HIS A 121 -13.64 -10.89 3.95
CA HIS A 121 -13.09 -10.81 2.60
C HIS A 121 -12.08 -9.66 2.47
N LEU A 122 -12.35 -8.50 3.06
CA LEU A 122 -11.39 -7.40 3.13
C LEU A 122 -10.12 -7.83 3.85
N LEU A 123 -10.23 -8.48 5.02
CA LEU A 123 -9.08 -8.97 5.77
C LEU A 123 -8.26 -10.00 4.96
N ALA A 124 -8.91 -10.88 4.22
CA ALA A 124 -8.24 -11.82 3.31
C ALA A 124 -7.51 -11.09 2.17
N GLY A 125 -8.16 -10.10 1.55
CA GLY A 125 -7.57 -9.26 0.51
C GLY A 125 -6.32 -8.51 1.00
N ILE A 126 -6.38 -7.92 2.20
CA ILE A 126 -5.23 -7.27 2.84
C ILE A 126 -4.07 -8.25 3.01
N LYS A 127 -4.33 -9.46 3.52
CA LYS A 127 -3.29 -10.50 3.69
C LYS A 127 -2.65 -10.90 2.36
N ILE A 128 -3.44 -11.06 1.30
CA ILE A 128 -2.93 -11.41 -0.04
C ILE A 128 -2.03 -10.29 -0.57
N VAL A 129 -2.51 -9.05 -0.54
CA VAL A 129 -1.74 -7.87 -0.99
C VAL A 129 -0.44 -7.74 -0.18
N ARG A 130 -0.52 -7.79 1.16
CA ARG A 130 0.65 -7.66 2.03
C ARG A 130 1.65 -8.80 1.85
N ASN A 131 1.20 -10.01 1.53
CA ASN A 131 2.10 -11.13 1.26
C ASN A 131 2.79 -11.01 -0.10
N LEU A 132 2.07 -10.54 -1.11
CA LEU A 132 2.57 -10.43 -2.48
C LEU A 132 3.56 -9.28 -2.64
N TYR A 133 3.23 -8.09 -2.10
CA TYR A 133 3.93 -6.85 -2.41
C TYR A 133 5.02 -6.46 -1.39
N ASP A 134 4.95 -6.90 -0.13
CA ASP A 134 5.98 -6.61 0.90
C ASP A 134 7.39 -7.14 0.56
N LYS A 135 7.48 -8.17 -0.28
CA LYS A 135 8.75 -8.76 -0.73
C LYS A 135 9.35 -8.02 -1.93
N LEU A 136 8.64 -7.07 -2.50
CA LEU A 136 9.12 -6.29 -3.64
C LEU A 136 10.06 -5.19 -3.18
N SER A 137 10.99 -4.82 -4.07
CA SER A 137 11.67 -3.54 -3.93
C SER A 137 10.71 -2.41 -4.30
N LEU A 138 11.01 -1.19 -3.86
CA LEU A 138 10.24 0.01 -4.19
C LEU A 138 10.07 0.19 -5.70
N LYS A 139 11.12 -0.07 -6.48
CA LYS A 139 11.09 0.03 -7.95
C LYS A 139 10.28 -1.10 -8.60
N GLU A 140 10.36 -2.32 -8.08
CA GLU A 140 9.55 -3.45 -8.56
C GLU A 140 8.05 -3.20 -8.34
N LEU A 141 7.69 -2.70 -7.16
CA LEU A 141 6.30 -2.32 -6.86
C LEU A 141 5.82 -1.21 -7.79
N LEU A 142 6.60 -0.14 -7.95
CA LEU A 142 6.24 0.95 -8.86
C LEU A 142 6.16 0.49 -10.32
N LEU A 143 7.00 -0.44 -10.77
CA LEU A 143 6.88 -1.01 -12.12
C LEU A 143 5.52 -1.66 -12.33
N LEU A 144 5.07 -2.51 -11.39
CA LEU A 144 3.77 -3.15 -11.47
C LEU A 144 2.62 -2.13 -11.46
N ILE A 145 2.73 -1.10 -10.63
CA ILE A 145 1.73 -0.02 -10.58
C ILE A 145 1.68 0.74 -11.91
N TYR A 146 2.82 1.14 -12.46
CA TYR A 146 2.87 1.91 -13.71
C TYR A 146 2.46 1.13 -14.94
N ASP A 147 2.73 -0.17 -14.99
CA ASP A 147 2.26 -1.01 -16.09
C ASP A 147 0.75 -1.25 -16.02
N THR A 148 0.21 -1.41 -14.80
CA THR A 148 -1.22 -1.68 -14.60
C THR A 148 -2.08 -0.39 -14.69
N TYR A 149 -1.54 0.74 -14.23
CA TYR A 149 -2.21 2.04 -14.17
C TYR A 149 -1.34 3.14 -14.78
N PRO A 150 -1.15 3.15 -16.11
CA PRO A 150 -0.20 4.03 -16.80
C PRO A 150 -0.49 5.52 -16.65
N GLU A 151 -1.75 5.90 -16.39
CA GLU A 151 -2.15 7.28 -16.13
C GLU A 151 -1.47 7.89 -14.90
N TYR A 152 -1.02 7.07 -13.94
CA TYR A 152 -0.28 7.55 -12.77
C TYR A 152 1.20 7.84 -13.06
N THR A 153 1.67 7.63 -14.30
CA THR A 153 3.03 7.99 -14.71
C THR A 153 3.18 9.47 -15.07
N GLU A 154 2.08 10.18 -15.37
CA GLU A 154 2.08 11.55 -15.91
C GLU A 154 2.85 12.57 -15.05
N LYS A 155 2.79 12.45 -13.72
CA LYS A 155 3.49 13.34 -12.78
C LYS A 155 4.71 12.68 -12.14
N SER A 156 5.02 11.44 -12.52
CA SER A 156 6.04 10.65 -11.85
C SER A 156 7.44 11.13 -12.22
N SER A 157 8.25 11.49 -11.21
CA SER A 157 9.65 11.89 -11.42
C SER A 157 10.59 10.69 -11.55
N VAL A 158 10.10 9.48 -11.26
CA VAL A 158 10.91 8.24 -11.22
C VAL A 158 10.53 7.24 -12.31
N TYR A 159 9.49 7.53 -13.10
CA TYR A 159 8.99 6.64 -14.14
C TYR A 159 10.07 6.26 -15.16
N TRP A 160 10.81 7.24 -15.69
CA TRP A 160 11.83 6.99 -16.70
C TRP A 160 13.01 6.15 -16.19
N GLU A 161 13.40 6.34 -14.93
CA GLU A 161 14.42 5.52 -14.28
C GLU A 161 13.95 4.06 -14.16
N ILE A 162 12.72 3.85 -13.69
CA ILE A 162 12.11 2.52 -13.57
C ILE A 162 11.95 1.87 -14.95
N LYS A 163 11.55 2.63 -15.97
CA LYS A 163 11.41 2.15 -17.35
C LYS A 163 12.75 1.68 -17.93
N LYS A 164 13.86 2.40 -17.65
CA LYS A 164 15.21 1.98 -18.07
C LYS A 164 15.65 0.68 -17.40
N GLU A 165 15.20 0.43 -16.18
CA GLU A 165 15.52 -0.79 -15.42
C GLU A 165 14.49 -1.92 -15.62
N LYS A 166 13.49 -1.72 -16.49
CA LYS A 166 12.32 -2.60 -16.64
C LYS A 166 12.68 -4.08 -16.74
N ASP A 167 13.61 -4.44 -17.62
CA ASP A 167 13.97 -5.85 -17.85
C ASP A 167 14.59 -6.50 -16.61
N LYS A 168 15.44 -5.75 -15.89
CA LYS A 168 16.05 -6.20 -14.63
C LYS A 168 14.98 -6.40 -13.56
N LEU A 169 14.06 -5.43 -13.43
CA LEU A 169 12.98 -5.48 -12.46
C LEU A 169 12.00 -6.63 -12.77
N ALA A 170 11.62 -6.82 -14.04
CA ALA A 170 10.77 -7.93 -14.48
C ALA A 170 11.41 -9.30 -14.19
N LYS A 171 12.71 -9.45 -14.44
CA LYS A 171 13.47 -10.67 -14.09
C LYS A 171 13.45 -10.97 -12.59
N ASN A 172 13.45 -9.95 -11.74
CA ASN A 172 13.33 -10.17 -10.30
C ASN A 172 11.90 -10.56 -9.90
N LEU A 173 10.89 -9.95 -10.50
CA LEU A 173 9.48 -10.23 -10.22
C LEU A 173 9.12 -11.70 -10.50
N ILE A 174 9.57 -12.24 -11.65
CA ILE A 174 9.33 -13.64 -12.01
C ILE A 174 10.09 -14.60 -11.09
N LYS A 175 11.36 -14.29 -10.74
CA LYS A 175 12.14 -15.06 -9.76
C LYS A 175 11.47 -15.10 -8.39
N LYS A 176 10.80 -14.01 -8.00
CA LYS A 176 10.02 -13.91 -6.76
C LYS A 176 8.64 -14.58 -6.85
N LYS A 177 8.28 -15.16 -8.01
CA LYS A 177 6.96 -15.74 -8.30
C LYS A 177 5.82 -14.77 -8.02
N VAL A 178 6.03 -13.50 -8.37
CA VAL A 178 5.01 -12.43 -8.24
C VAL A 178 4.20 -12.30 -9.52
N ILE A 179 4.86 -12.60 -10.64
CA ILE A 179 4.28 -12.66 -11.97
C ILE A 179 4.61 -14.03 -12.57
N ASP A 180 3.77 -14.49 -13.49
CA ASP A 180 4.02 -15.64 -14.33
C ASP A 180 4.82 -15.26 -15.59
N GLU A 181 5.15 -16.27 -16.38
CA GLU A 181 5.90 -16.17 -17.63
C GLU A 181 5.18 -15.28 -18.65
N ASP A 182 3.86 -15.40 -18.79
CA ASP A 182 3.06 -14.58 -19.71
C ASP A 182 3.13 -13.09 -19.33
N ARG A 183 3.00 -12.79 -18.03
CA ARG A 183 3.10 -11.43 -17.51
C ARG A 183 4.52 -10.88 -17.61
N TYR A 184 5.54 -11.71 -17.41
CA TYR A 184 6.93 -11.34 -17.63
C TYR A 184 7.18 -10.96 -19.10
N GLU A 185 6.72 -11.79 -20.03
CA GLU A 185 6.81 -11.52 -21.46
C GLU A 185 6.09 -10.23 -21.82
N SER A 186 4.87 -10.01 -21.30
CA SER A 186 4.13 -8.76 -21.50
C SER A 186 4.93 -7.54 -21.02
N LEU A 187 5.51 -7.59 -19.82
CA LEU A 187 6.30 -6.48 -19.27
C LEU A 187 7.53 -6.18 -20.13
N VAL A 188 8.26 -7.21 -20.57
CA VAL A 188 9.47 -7.02 -21.38
C VAL A 188 9.13 -6.59 -22.81
N LYS A 189 8.14 -7.23 -23.45
CA LYS A 189 7.72 -6.96 -24.84
C LYS A 189 6.99 -5.63 -25.02
N ASN A 190 6.37 -5.06 -23.98
CA ASN A 190 5.80 -3.71 -23.97
C ASN A 190 6.91 -2.62 -24.01
N THR A 191 7.78 -2.71 -24.99
CA THR A 191 8.65 -1.64 -25.45
C THR A 191 7.84 -0.92 -26.52
N VAL A 192 7.03 0.05 -26.08
CA VAL A 192 6.26 0.89 -27.00
C VAL A 192 7.23 1.50 -28.01
N LYS A 193 6.94 1.24 -29.30
CA LYS A 193 7.48 1.91 -30.49
C LYS A 193 7.34 3.42 -30.38
#